data_AF-A0A0S2M0I1-F1
#
_entry.id   AF-A0A0S2M0I1-F1
#
_cell.length_a   1.000
_cell.length_b   1.000
_cell.length_c   1.000
_cell.angle_alpha   90.00
_cell.angle_beta   90.00
_cell.angle_gamma   90.00
#
_symmetry.space_group_name_H-M   'P 1'
#
loop_
_entity.id
_entity.type
_entity.pdbx_description
1 polymer ?
#
loop_
_entity_poly.entity_id
_entity_poly.type
_entity_poly.pdbx_seq_one_letter_code
_entity_poly.pdbx_strand_id
1 'polypeptide(L)'
;MDEAVNMKLVPSPEKLVALIDEIVTSGWPDRDDDQADYLLRLGFHQGEGQEGFRKGYGYSPGPDSAADLGGELLSDGLAVTDASWSSYKGELFSIGFFVYDVRDSHDTGAVLGYRFIYSQLLARYGQPSDATVRPFDEATSYWEVDGTGIEMYCYTKPFPLLQLGFSHVSRNAAYEARLTE
;
A
#
# COMPACT_ATOMS: atom_id res chain seq x y z
N MET A 1 -7.01 33.52 11.59
CA MET A 1 -7.45 33.91 10.25
C MET A 1 -7.67 32.59 9.54
N ASP A 2 -8.87 32.05 9.71
CA ASP A 2 -9.27 30.73 9.24
C ASP A 2 -9.62 30.84 7.76
N GLU A 3 -8.74 30.34 6.93
CA GLU A 3 -9.08 29.95 5.57
C GLU A 3 -8.66 28.48 5.42
N ALA A 4 -9.38 27.62 6.14
CA ALA A 4 -9.38 26.20 5.84
C ALA A 4 -10.04 26.06 4.46
N VAL A 5 -9.24 26.21 3.40
CA VAL A 5 -9.57 25.70 2.08
C VAL A 5 -9.97 24.26 2.34
N ASN A 6 -11.25 23.96 2.14
CA ASN A 6 -11.78 22.62 2.25
C ASN A 6 -11.28 21.86 1.01
N MET A 7 -9.99 21.53 1.01
CA MET A 7 -9.33 20.76 -0.03
C MET A 7 -9.96 19.38 0.02
N LYS A 8 -10.84 19.12 -0.94
CA LYS A 8 -11.44 17.80 -1.11
C LYS A 8 -10.35 16.86 -1.62
N LEU A 9 -9.74 16.11 -0.72
CA LEU A 9 -8.77 15.07 -1.06
C LEU A 9 -9.44 13.98 -1.89
N VAL A 10 -8.76 13.56 -2.96
CA VAL A 10 -9.19 12.48 -3.86
C VAL A 10 -8.04 11.47 -3.95
N PRO A 11 -8.26 10.20 -3.55
CA PRO A 11 -9.48 9.68 -2.93
C PRO A 11 -9.73 10.31 -1.55
N SER A 12 -10.97 10.26 -1.05
CA SER A 12 -11.22 10.76 0.30
C SER A 12 -10.51 9.86 1.32
N PRO A 13 -9.90 10.42 2.38
CA PRO A 13 -9.22 9.63 3.41
C PRO A 13 -10.12 8.56 4.04
N GLU A 14 -11.43 8.80 4.16
CA GLU A 14 -12.40 7.83 4.66
C GLU A 14 -12.50 6.59 3.77
N LYS A 15 -12.40 6.75 2.44
CA LYS A 15 -12.39 5.61 1.52
C LYS A 15 -11.13 4.77 1.67
N LEU A 16 -9.98 5.43 1.88
CA LEU A 16 -8.72 4.73 2.14
C LEU A 16 -8.78 3.96 3.46
N VAL A 17 -9.33 4.59 4.50
CA VAL A 17 -9.56 3.96 5.80
C VAL A 17 -10.48 2.74 5.68
N ALA A 18 -11.57 2.82 4.91
CA ALA A 18 -12.45 1.68 4.66
C ALA A 18 -11.76 0.56 3.85
N LEU A 19 -10.91 0.92 2.88
CA LEU A 19 -10.11 -0.06 2.14
C LEU A 19 -9.11 -0.77 3.06
N ILE A 20 -8.45 -0.03 3.96
CA ILE A 20 -7.55 -0.61 4.97
C ILE A 20 -8.32 -1.63 5.84
N ASP A 21 -9.50 -1.27 6.34
CA ASP A 21 -10.32 -2.19 7.13
C ASP A 21 -10.69 -3.45 6.33
N GLU A 22 -11.10 -3.29 5.07
CA GLU A 22 -11.45 -4.42 4.21
C GLU A 22 -10.24 -5.34 4.03
N ILE A 23 -9.05 -4.81 3.74
CA ILE A 23 -7.83 -5.63 3.60
C ILE A 23 -7.54 -6.42 4.89
N VAL A 24 -7.60 -5.75 6.04
CA VAL A 24 -7.31 -6.36 7.35
C VAL A 24 -8.32 -7.46 7.70
N THR A 25 -9.61 -7.21 7.46
CA THR A 25 -10.70 -8.09 7.94
C THR A 25 -11.11 -9.19 6.97
N SER A 26 -10.77 -9.05 5.69
CA SER A 26 -11.27 -9.93 4.64
C SER A 26 -10.53 -11.26 4.49
N GLY A 27 -9.38 -11.41 5.14
CA GLY A 27 -8.50 -12.57 5.00
C GLY A 27 -7.75 -12.55 3.65
N TRP A 28 -6.44 -12.73 3.70
CA TRP A 28 -5.62 -12.81 2.49
C TRP A 28 -5.88 -14.12 1.75
N PRO A 29 -5.89 -14.13 0.40
CA PRO A 29 -6.10 -15.35 -0.36
C PRO A 29 -4.93 -16.32 -0.19
N ASP A 30 -5.24 -17.61 -0.02
CA ASP A 30 -4.26 -18.70 0.19
C ASP A 30 -3.85 -19.39 -1.13
N ARG A 31 -4.49 -19.00 -2.25
CA ARG A 31 -4.33 -19.64 -3.55
C ARG A 31 -4.29 -18.60 -4.66
N ASP A 32 -3.53 -18.90 -5.72
CA ASP A 32 -3.43 -18.05 -6.91
C ASP A 32 -4.78 -17.76 -7.58
N ASP A 33 -5.62 -18.79 -7.70
CA ASP A 33 -6.93 -18.68 -8.35
C ASP A 33 -7.84 -17.64 -7.66
N ASP A 34 -7.64 -17.40 -6.36
CA ASP A 34 -8.49 -16.50 -5.55
C ASP A 34 -7.95 -15.06 -5.52
N GLN A 35 -6.72 -14.81 -6.00
CA GLN A 35 -6.07 -13.50 -5.90
C GLN A 35 -6.76 -12.45 -6.77
N ALA A 36 -7.16 -12.80 -7.99
CA ALA A 36 -7.82 -11.87 -8.89
C ALA A 36 -9.17 -11.40 -8.34
N ASP A 37 -9.99 -12.33 -7.82
CA ASP A 37 -11.27 -12.02 -7.21
C ASP A 37 -11.12 -11.20 -5.93
N TYR A 38 -10.09 -11.50 -5.13
CA TYR A 38 -9.74 -10.72 -3.95
C TYR A 38 -9.42 -9.27 -4.31
N LEU A 39 -8.53 -9.05 -5.28
CA LEU A 39 -8.14 -7.70 -5.74
C LEU A 39 -9.32 -6.94 -6.36
N LEU A 40 -10.16 -7.63 -7.15
CA LEU A 40 -11.37 -7.05 -7.74
C LEU A 40 -12.33 -6.54 -6.67
N ARG A 41 -12.51 -7.29 -5.58
CA ARG A 41 -13.34 -6.86 -4.45
C ARG A 41 -12.78 -5.62 -3.76
N LEU A 42 -11.47 -5.46 -3.70
CA LEU A 42 -10.80 -4.26 -3.19
C LEU A 42 -10.90 -3.06 -4.15
N GLY A 43 -11.48 -3.23 -5.34
CA GLY A 43 -11.61 -2.19 -6.35
C GLY A 43 -10.37 -2.06 -7.25
N PHE A 44 -9.54 -3.10 -7.31
CA PHE A 44 -8.39 -3.19 -8.19
C PHE A 44 -8.58 -4.26 -9.26
N HIS A 45 -8.08 -4.03 -10.46
CA HIS A 45 -7.93 -5.07 -11.48
C HIS A 45 -6.49 -5.14 -11.94
N GLN A 46 -6.05 -6.31 -12.38
CA GLN A 46 -4.68 -6.47 -12.88
C GLN A 46 -4.52 -5.72 -14.21
N GLY A 47 -3.47 -4.91 -14.33
CA GLY A 47 -3.16 -4.18 -15.56
C GLY A 47 -2.72 -5.09 -16.70
N GLU A 48 -2.98 -4.67 -17.95
CA GLU A 48 -2.49 -5.36 -19.15
C GLU A 48 -0.97 -5.16 -19.28
N GLY A 49 -0.20 -6.07 -18.68
CA GLY A 49 1.26 -5.93 -18.70
C GLY A 49 2.00 -6.82 -17.71
N GLN A 50 1.72 -8.13 -17.69
CA GLN A 50 2.53 -9.09 -16.92
C GLN A 50 4.04 -9.06 -17.28
N GLU A 51 4.44 -8.40 -18.37
CA GLU A 51 5.83 -8.34 -18.84
C GLU A 51 6.60 -7.07 -18.42
N GLY A 52 5.94 -6.04 -17.87
CA GLY A 52 6.54 -4.71 -17.66
C GLY A 52 7.35 -4.54 -16.37
N PHE A 53 6.84 -5.05 -15.23
CA PHE A 53 7.53 -4.92 -13.93
C PHE A 53 8.77 -5.83 -13.81
N ARG A 54 8.94 -6.81 -14.72
CA ARG A 54 10.11 -7.70 -14.77
C ARG A 54 11.44 -7.00 -15.07
N LYS A 55 11.44 -5.78 -15.62
CA LYS A 55 12.67 -5.12 -16.11
C LYS A 55 13.17 -3.92 -15.26
N GLY A 56 12.42 -3.48 -14.26
CA GLY A 56 12.78 -2.29 -13.47
C GLY A 56 13.74 -2.54 -12.31
N TYR A 57 13.74 -3.75 -11.74
CA TYR A 57 14.54 -4.11 -10.56
C TYR A 57 15.37 -5.38 -10.78
N GLY A 58 16.08 -5.52 -11.91
CA GLY A 58 17.12 -6.55 -12.08
C GLY A 58 16.72 -8.02 -11.84
N TYR A 59 15.43 -8.34 -11.69
CA TYR A 59 14.97 -9.64 -11.24
C TYR A 59 14.63 -10.50 -12.45
N SER A 60 15.60 -11.34 -12.85
CA SER A 60 15.39 -12.38 -13.85
C SER A 60 15.04 -13.67 -13.11
N PRO A 61 13.82 -14.21 -13.20
CA PRO A 61 13.49 -15.45 -12.52
C PRO A 61 14.36 -16.57 -13.09
N GLY A 62 15.16 -17.20 -12.22
CA GLY A 62 15.91 -18.40 -12.54
C GLY A 62 14.97 -19.60 -12.71
N PRO A 63 15.41 -20.67 -13.40
CA PRO A 63 14.57 -21.81 -13.77
C PRO A 63 14.04 -22.65 -12.58
N ASP A 64 14.43 -22.34 -11.34
CA ASP A 64 13.99 -23.03 -10.10
C ASP A 64 13.27 -22.11 -9.09
N SER A 65 12.90 -20.87 -9.44
CA SER A 65 12.13 -20.02 -8.52
C SER A 65 10.67 -20.49 -8.48
N ALA A 66 10.18 -20.93 -7.32
CA ALA A 66 8.74 -20.95 -7.05
C ALA A 66 8.22 -19.54 -7.35
N ALA A 67 7.56 -19.37 -8.50
CA ALA A 67 7.57 -18.11 -9.21
C ALA A 67 7.02 -16.97 -8.34
N ASP A 68 7.86 -15.98 -8.05
CA ASP A 68 7.41 -14.69 -7.57
C ASP A 68 6.54 -14.08 -8.68
N LEU A 69 5.27 -13.84 -8.38
CA LEU A 69 4.36 -13.15 -9.30
C LEU A 69 4.04 -11.80 -8.68
N GLY A 70 4.08 -10.76 -9.51
CA GLY A 70 3.73 -9.42 -9.10
C GLY A 70 3.40 -8.60 -10.33
N GLY A 71 2.56 -7.61 -10.16
CA GLY A 71 2.06 -6.85 -11.30
C GLY A 71 1.44 -5.52 -10.90
N GLU A 72 1.19 -4.72 -11.92
CA GLU A 72 0.47 -3.46 -11.79
C GLU A 72 -1.00 -3.71 -11.47
N LEU A 73 -1.54 -2.92 -10.56
CA LEU A 73 -2.95 -2.80 -10.29
C LEU A 73 -3.47 -1.50 -10.90
N LEU A 74 -4.62 -1.59 -11.54
CA LEU A 74 -5.40 -0.45 -11.99
C LEU A 74 -6.60 -0.30 -11.07
N SER A 75 -7.05 0.94 -10.87
CA SER A 75 -8.26 1.22 -10.10
C SER A 75 -9.21 2.11 -10.88
N ASP A 76 -10.47 1.66 -11.05
CA ASP A 76 -11.51 2.43 -11.73
C ASP A 76 -12.23 3.44 -10.82
N GLY A 77 -11.93 3.43 -9.51
CA GLY A 77 -12.68 4.20 -8.51
C GLY A 77 -11.85 4.83 -7.40
N LEU A 78 -10.54 4.55 -7.36
CA LEU A 78 -9.60 5.09 -6.40
C LEU A 78 -8.48 5.80 -7.17
N ALA A 79 -8.31 7.10 -6.97
CA ALA A 79 -7.25 7.87 -7.61
C ALA A 79 -5.89 7.52 -6.98
N VAL A 80 -5.35 6.37 -7.35
CA VAL A 80 -4.04 5.86 -6.92
C VAL A 80 -3.06 5.85 -8.08
N THR A 81 -1.77 5.85 -7.78
CA THR A 81 -0.68 5.68 -8.73
C THR A 81 0.26 4.57 -8.30
N ASP A 82 0.97 3.99 -9.28
CA ASP A 82 1.91 2.86 -9.14
C ASP A 82 1.43 1.75 -8.20
N ALA A 83 0.15 1.41 -8.31
CA ALA A 83 -0.42 0.35 -7.51
C ALA A 83 0.12 -1.01 -7.98
N SER A 84 0.48 -1.85 -7.03
CA SER A 84 1.13 -3.13 -7.29
C SER A 84 0.78 -4.18 -6.25
N TRP A 85 1.03 -5.44 -6.60
CA TRP A 85 0.88 -6.58 -5.71
C TRP A 85 2.03 -7.56 -5.88
N SER A 86 2.22 -8.45 -4.90
CA SER A 86 3.19 -9.54 -4.97
C SER A 86 2.69 -10.80 -4.28
N SER A 87 2.99 -11.95 -4.88
CA SER A 87 2.77 -13.28 -4.33
C SER A 87 4.05 -14.10 -4.34
N TYR A 88 4.11 -15.05 -3.41
CA TYR A 88 5.21 -15.99 -3.24
C TYR A 88 4.62 -17.38 -3.03
N LYS A 89 5.09 -18.38 -3.79
CA LYS A 89 4.53 -19.76 -3.78
C LYS A 89 3.01 -19.82 -3.97
N GLY A 90 2.48 -18.87 -4.73
CA GLY A 90 1.07 -18.76 -5.03
C GLY A 90 0.21 -18.13 -3.94
N GLU A 91 0.83 -17.56 -2.91
CA GLU A 91 0.15 -16.86 -1.82
C GLU A 91 0.41 -15.36 -1.93
N LEU A 92 -0.67 -14.57 -2.02
CA LEU A 92 -0.57 -13.11 -1.99
C LEU A 92 0.02 -12.68 -0.64
N PHE A 93 1.05 -11.83 -0.69
CA PHE A 93 1.71 -11.35 0.53
C PHE A 93 1.92 -9.84 0.57
N SER A 94 1.77 -9.12 -0.54
CA SER A 94 1.96 -7.66 -0.57
C SER A 94 1.00 -6.97 -1.53
N ILE A 95 0.50 -5.80 -1.13
CA ILE A 95 -0.22 -4.82 -1.96
C ILE A 95 0.34 -3.45 -1.59
N GLY A 96 0.65 -2.61 -2.57
CA GLY A 96 1.10 -1.24 -2.30
C GLY A 96 0.67 -0.27 -3.38
N PHE A 97 0.45 0.99 -3.01
CA PHE A 97 0.10 2.05 -3.95
C PHE A 97 0.38 3.44 -3.35
N PHE A 98 0.37 4.45 -4.22
CA PHE A 98 0.51 5.85 -3.82
C PHE A 98 -0.80 6.63 -4.03
N VAL A 99 -1.00 7.64 -3.18
CA VAL A 99 -2.10 8.61 -3.27
C VAL A 99 -1.59 10.01 -2.98
N TYR A 100 -2.37 10.99 -3.42
CA TYR A 100 -2.02 12.41 -3.26
C TYR A 100 -0.66 12.77 -3.86
N ASP A 101 -0.26 12.07 -4.93
CA ASP A 101 0.93 12.39 -5.73
C ASP A 101 0.68 13.67 -6.51
N VAL A 102 1.09 14.79 -5.91
CA VAL A 102 0.98 16.11 -6.51
C VAL A 102 2.39 16.63 -6.74
N ARG A 103 2.66 17.04 -7.99
CA ARG A 103 3.94 17.67 -8.38
C ARG A 103 4.04 19.13 -7.95
N ASP A 104 3.51 19.46 -6.78
CA ASP A 104 3.60 20.76 -6.13
C ASP A 104 4.09 20.56 -4.69
N SER A 105 5.28 21.09 -4.39
CA SER A 105 5.93 20.98 -3.10
C SER A 105 5.21 21.71 -1.96
N HIS A 106 4.23 22.56 -2.28
CA HIS A 106 3.41 23.26 -1.30
C HIS A 106 2.07 22.56 -1.05
N ASP A 107 1.75 21.50 -1.79
CA ASP A 107 0.53 20.74 -1.58
C ASP A 107 0.57 20.05 -0.20
N THR A 108 -0.50 20.22 0.56
CA THR A 108 -0.59 19.66 1.93
C THR A 108 -1.43 18.39 1.98
N GLY A 109 -1.92 17.90 0.85
CA GLY A 109 -2.86 16.79 0.75
C GLY A 109 -2.30 15.48 1.26
N ALA A 110 -1.05 15.15 0.93
CA ALA A 110 -0.37 13.96 1.46
C ALA A 110 -0.28 13.99 3.00
N VAL A 111 0.08 15.15 3.58
CA VAL A 111 0.20 15.34 5.03
C VAL A 111 -1.17 15.30 5.72
N LEU A 112 -2.17 15.96 5.15
CA LEU A 112 -3.54 15.96 5.67
C LEU A 112 -4.15 14.55 5.61
N GLY A 113 -3.97 13.86 4.49
CA GLY A 113 -4.39 12.47 4.31
C GLY A 113 -3.71 11.53 5.30
N TYR A 114 -2.38 11.61 5.43
CA TYR A 114 -1.62 10.82 6.41
C TYR A 114 -2.16 11.02 7.83
N ARG A 115 -2.29 12.29 8.28
CA ARG A 115 -2.76 12.60 9.64
C ARG A 115 -4.17 12.08 9.89
N PHE A 116 -5.06 12.22 8.91
CA PHE A 116 -6.42 11.72 9.02
C PHE A 116 -6.42 10.20 9.18
N ILE A 117 -5.79 9.49 8.24
CA ILE A 117 -5.74 8.01 8.23
C ILE A 117 -5.07 7.52 9.53
N TYR A 118 -3.92 8.09 9.89
CA TYR A 118 -3.22 7.79 11.15
C TYR A 118 -4.15 7.91 12.36
N SER A 119 -4.92 9.00 12.47
CA SER A 119 -5.84 9.18 13.59
C SER A 119 -6.96 8.12 13.64
N GLN A 120 -7.44 7.67 12.47
CA GLN A 120 -8.46 6.63 12.38
C GLN A 120 -7.88 5.25 12.74
N LEU A 121 -6.70 4.91 12.22
CA LEU A 121 -6.02 3.66 12.56
C LEU A 121 -5.65 3.62 14.05
N LEU A 122 -5.15 4.74 14.59
CA LEU A 122 -4.87 4.86 16.02
C LEU A 122 -6.11 4.59 16.88
N ALA A 123 -7.27 5.12 16.48
CA ALA A 123 -8.53 4.92 17.21
C ALA A 123 -9.05 3.48 17.12
N ARG A 124 -8.74 2.75 16.05
CA ARG A 124 -9.27 1.39 15.78
C ARG A 124 -8.36 0.27 16.22
N TYR A 125 -7.08 0.40 15.91
CA TYR A 125 -6.06 -0.63 16.10
C TYR A 125 -5.07 -0.30 17.22
N GLY A 126 -5.16 0.91 17.80
CA GLY A 126 -4.25 1.36 18.85
C GLY A 126 -2.93 1.89 18.30
N GLN A 127 -1.91 1.91 19.16
CA GLN A 127 -0.60 2.47 18.80
C GLN A 127 0.08 1.65 17.69
N PRO A 128 0.77 2.30 16.74
CA PRO A 128 1.59 1.59 15.77
C PRO A 128 2.74 0.85 16.46
N SER A 129 3.15 -0.28 15.87
CA SER A 129 4.31 -1.07 16.29
C SER A 129 5.62 -0.31 16.05
N ASP A 130 5.67 0.52 15.00
CA ASP A 130 6.75 1.47 14.74
C ASP A 130 6.18 2.77 14.16
N ALA A 131 6.73 3.91 14.57
CA ALA A 131 6.40 5.19 13.97
C ALA A 131 7.57 6.17 14.09
N THR A 132 7.92 6.79 12.97
CA THR A 132 8.85 7.92 12.92
C THR A 132 8.11 9.13 12.36
N VAL A 133 7.85 10.13 13.19
CA VAL A 133 7.26 11.40 12.75
C VAL A 133 8.33 12.49 12.84
N ARG A 134 8.92 12.86 11.70
CA ARG A 134 9.83 14.01 11.63
C ARG A 134 9.03 15.25 11.22
N PRO A 135 9.05 16.33 12.00
CA PRO A 135 8.42 17.58 11.59
C PRO A 135 9.00 18.03 10.24
N PHE A 136 8.13 18.18 9.22
CA PHE A 136 8.42 18.79 7.92
C PHE A 136 9.30 18.01 6.93
N ASP A 137 9.57 16.73 7.19
CA ASP A 137 10.36 15.87 6.27
C ASP A 137 9.58 14.61 5.87
N GLU A 138 9.44 13.66 6.79
CA GLU A 138 8.90 12.34 6.48
C GLU A 138 8.14 11.82 7.71
N ALA A 139 7.01 11.17 7.48
CA ALA A 139 6.28 10.47 8.52
C ALA A 139 6.03 9.03 8.10
N THR A 140 6.47 8.09 8.95
CA THR A 140 6.27 6.66 8.75
C THR A 140 5.50 6.09 9.93
N SER A 141 4.66 5.10 9.66
CA SER A 141 3.95 4.37 10.68
C SER A 141 3.60 2.97 10.20
N TYR A 142 3.76 2.01 11.10
CA TYR A 142 3.52 0.60 10.85
C TYR A 142 2.63 0.00 11.94
N TRP A 143 1.60 -0.75 11.53
CA TRP A 143 0.77 -1.56 12.42
C TRP A 143 0.84 -3.02 11.99
N GLU A 144 0.75 -3.92 12.97
CA GLU A 144 0.41 -5.33 12.72
C GLU A 144 -0.97 -5.60 13.33
N VAL A 145 -1.94 -5.98 12.48
CA VAL A 145 -3.31 -6.24 12.88
C VAL A 145 -3.78 -7.52 12.23
N ASP A 146 -4.16 -8.51 13.02
CA ASP A 146 -4.72 -9.79 12.55
C ASP A 146 -3.89 -10.47 11.43
N GLY A 147 -2.55 -10.42 11.56
CA GLY A 147 -1.63 -11.01 10.59
C GLY A 147 -1.36 -10.14 9.36
N THR A 148 -1.94 -8.93 9.30
CA THR A 148 -1.71 -7.92 8.26
C THR A 148 -0.80 -6.80 8.78
N GLY A 149 0.32 -6.59 8.10
CA GLY A 149 1.14 -5.39 8.25
C GLY A 149 0.54 -4.24 7.44
N ILE A 150 0.36 -3.09 8.06
CA ILE A 150 -0.12 -1.85 7.43
C ILE A 150 1.01 -0.83 7.54
N GLU A 151 1.57 -0.43 6.41
CA GLU A 151 2.64 0.55 6.32
C GLU A 151 2.11 1.84 5.68
N MET A 152 2.43 2.96 6.29
CA MET A 152 2.15 4.28 5.73
C MET A 152 3.44 5.07 5.70
N TYR A 153 3.75 5.66 4.54
CA TYR A 153 4.87 6.57 4.39
C TYR A 153 4.39 7.87 3.74
N CYS A 154 4.56 8.99 4.41
CA CYS A 154 4.30 10.32 3.88
C CYS A 154 5.62 11.00 3.51
N TYR A 155 5.88 11.14 2.21
CA TYR A 155 6.93 11.99 1.68
C TYR A 155 6.41 13.42 1.65
N THR A 156 7.20 14.40 2.11
CA THR A 156 6.80 15.82 2.04
C THR A 156 7.63 16.65 1.08
N LYS A 157 8.80 16.16 0.62
CA LYS A 157 9.68 16.85 -0.32
C LYS A 157 10.46 15.86 -1.20
N PRO A 158 10.81 16.24 -2.44
CA PRO A 158 10.40 17.46 -3.15
C PRO A 158 8.95 17.41 -3.67
N PHE A 159 8.35 16.22 -3.76
CA PHE A 159 6.96 16.02 -4.19
C PHE A 159 6.20 15.29 -3.08
N PRO A 160 5.22 15.94 -2.44
CA PRO A 160 4.39 15.33 -1.44
C PRO A 160 3.63 14.15 -2.04
N LEU A 161 3.73 12.99 -1.40
CA LEU A 161 2.95 11.80 -1.76
C LEU A 161 2.79 10.92 -0.53
N LEU A 162 1.71 10.15 -0.50
CA LEU A 162 1.43 9.19 0.57
C LEU A 162 1.44 7.78 -0.03
N GLN A 163 2.35 6.95 0.45
CA GLN A 163 2.38 5.51 0.18
C GLN A 163 1.54 4.78 1.23
N LEU A 164 0.75 3.82 0.75
CA LEU A 164 0.09 2.81 1.57
C LEU A 164 0.59 1.43 1.12
N GLY A 165 1.12 0.67 2.07
CA GLY A 165 1.60 -0.70 1.89
C GLY A 165 0.85 -1.64 2.82
N PHE A 166 0.57 -2.84 2.32
CA PHE A 166 -0.10 -3.90 3.04
C PHE A 166 0.68 -5.18 2.82
N SER A 167 0.89 -5.94 3.89
CA SER A 167 1.53 -7.24 3.76
C SER A 167 0.92 -8.29 4.66
N HIS A 168 0.93 -9.54 4.23
CA HIS A 168 0.66 -10.66 5.13
C HIS A 168 1.95 -10.98 5.89
N VAL A 169 1.98 -10.71 7.20
CA VAL A 169 3.21 -10.71 8.04
C VAL A 169 4.05 -11.98 7.86
N SER A 170 3.44 -13.17 8.05
CA SER A 170 4.17 -14.44 7.97
C SER A 170 4.66 -14.79 6.57
N ARG A 171 3.91 -14.41 5.53
CA ARG A 171 4.27 -14.71 4.13
C ARG A 171 5.36 -13.78 3.63
N ASN A 172 5.25 -12.50 4.01
CA ASN A 172 6.31 -11.52 3.77
C ASN A 172 7.61 -11.95 4.44
N ALA A 173 7.56 -12.39 5.71
CA ALA A 173 8.74 -12.91 6.40
C ALA A 173 9.35 -14.15 5.71
N ALA A 174 8.51 -15.05 5.18
CA ALA A 174 8.98 -16.22 4.43
C ALA A 174 9.65 -15.84 3.09
N TYR A 175 9.14 -14.80 2.41
CA TYR A 175 9.76 -14.23 1.22
C TYR A 175 11.10 -13.57 1.54
N GLU A 176 11.17 -12.71 2.56
CA GLU A 176 12.40 -12.03 2.98
C GLU A 176 13.51 -13.01 3.39
N ALA A 177 13.16 -14.07 4.13
CA ALA A 177 14.12 -15.11 4.51
C ALA A 177 14.79 -15.74 3.26
N ARG A 178 14.03 -15.96 2.19
CA ARG A 178 14.53 -16.50 0.92
C ARG A 178 15.54 -15.57 0.23
N LEU A 179 15.41 -14.25 0.38
CA LEU A 179 16.34 -13.29 -0.22
C LEU A 179 17.72 -13.28 0.46
N THR A 180 17.81 -13.84 1.67
CA THR A 180 19.06 -13.89 2.45
C THR A 180 19.82 -15.22 2.33
N GLU A 181 19.28 -16.19 1.58
CA GLU A 181 19.88 -17.50 1.28
C GLU A 181 20.79 -17.48 0.05
#